data_AF-A0A522DQT3-F1
#
_entry.id   AF-A0A522DQT3-F1
#
_cell.length_a   1.000
_cell.length_b   1.000
_cell.length_c   1.000
_cell.angle_alpha   90.00
_cell.angle_beta   90.00
_cell.angle_gamma   90.00
#
_symmetry.space_group_name_H-M   'P 1'
#
loop_
_entity.id
_entity.type
_entity.pdbx_description
1 polymer ?
#
loop_
_entity_poly.entity_id
_entity_poly.type
_entity_poly.pdbx_seq_one_letter_code
_entity_poly.pdbx_strand_id
1 'polypeptide(L)'
;MDKQKLELSTYLTEVKLLSDRIVKAQQPIRILDAIKWDDGIKQAFLSGGCKNPPTISADDYLQRPLGFDPAEKKQEFHQIERDLVRKLGQLNPLSVIMRRICREYQDVVYMLEARGTPTFSYISQELYGSSQDVFHVGDPTIAELGSMMEATLSQLLQLDFLTEEPKTINAKDAVSILNDKIEQVFPGDGLRAMISDGIVSDAAAGTDYVKLRADALFNMRDLRVLEVHEIWVHLGTTLNGMAQPYCTFLGKGPPSATVTQEGLAVLMEIVTFSSSPERLMRLINRVRAITLAEEGADFMDIFAFFKAKGLDDEESYTLSSRVFRGSSSSG
;
A
#
# COMPACT_ATOMS: atom_id res chain seq x y z
N MET A 1 38.28 6.76 -32.72
CA MET A 1 37.81 7.21 -31.40
C MET A 1 37.39 5.98 -30.63
N ASP A 2 38.31 5.47 -29.82
CA ASP A 2 38.12 4.28 -29.01
C ASP A 2 36.98 4.48 -28.01
N LYS A 3 35.96 3.61 -28.11
CA LYS A 3 35.08 3.34 -26.98
C LYS A 3 35.91 2.57 -25.96
N GLN A 4 36.54 3.28 -25.03
CA GLN A 4 36.95 2.67 -23.76
C GLN A 4 35.70 1.99 -23.18
N LYS A 5 35.66 0.65 -23.25
CA LYS A 5 34.80 -0.15 -22.38
C LYS A 5 35.15 0.29 -20.97
N LEU A 6 34.26 1.07 -20.35
CA LEU A 6 34.37 1.42 -18.94
C LEU A 6 34.35 0.08 -18.19
N GLU A 7 35.50 -0.40 -17.74
CA GLU A 7 35.51 -1.57 -16.85
C GLU A 7 34.69 -1.19 -15.62
N LEU A 8 33.60 -1.93 -15.39
CA LEU A 8 32.75 -1.71 -14.24
C LEU A 8 33.59 -1.88 -12.98
N SER A 9 33.62 -0.84 -12.15
CA SER A 9 34.26 -0.91 -10.83
C SER A 9 33.79 -2.16 -10.09
N THR A 10 34.73 -2.93 -9.54
CA THR A 10 34.45 -4.11 -8.72
C THR A 10 33.40 -3.80 -7.65
N TYR A 11 33.46 -2.59 -7.09
CA TYR A 11 32.47 -2.09 -6.13
C TYR A 11 31.05 -2.06 -6.70
N LEU A 12 30.85 -1.44 -7.87
CA LEU A 12 29.52 -1.29 -8.48
C LEU A 12 28.94 -2.64 -8.92
N THR A 13 29.82 -3.55 -9.35
CA THR A 13 29.44 -4.93 -9.68
C THR A 13 28.94 -5.69 -8.44
N GLU A 14 29.64 -5.56 -7.31
CA GLU A 14 29.22 -6.19 -6.05
C GLU A 14 27.93 -5.57 -5.49
N VAL A 15 27.78 -4.25 -5.58
CA VAL A 15 26.52 -3.55 -5.22
C VAL A 15 25.37 -4.13 -6.03
N LYS A 16 25.52 -4.21 -7.35
CA LYS A 16 24.48 -4.76 -8.22
C LYS A 16 24.13 -6.20 -7.89
N LEU A 17 25.12 -7.05 -7.70
CA LEU A 17 24.90 -8.47 -7.39
C LEU A 17 24.11 -8.65 -6.09
N LEU A 18 24.46 -7.89 -5.04
CA LEU A 18 23.77 -7.97 -3.75
C LEU A 18 22.38 -7.36 -3.80
N SER A 19 22.23 -6.25 -4.52
CA SER A 19 20.96 -5.60 -4.80
C SER A 19 19.98 -6.53 -5.54
N ASP A 20 20.44 -7.19 -6.61
CA ASP A 20 19.62 -8.13 -7.39
C ASP A 20 19.15 -9.33 -6.54
N ARG A 21 19.97 -9.77 -5.57
CA ARG A 21 19.58 -10.83 -4.62
C ARG A 21 18.41 -10.40 -3.73
N ILE A 22 18.37 -9.15 -3.27
CA ILE A 22 17.24 -8.63 -2.47
C ILE A 22 15.96 -8.63 -3.31
N VAL A 23 16.04 -8.09 -4.54
CA VAL A 23 14.90 -8.04 -5.47
C VAL A 23 14.33 -9.44 -5.74
N LYS A 24 15.21 -10.43 -5.94
CA LYS A 24 14.82 -11.83 -6.14
C LYS A 24 14.22 -12.43 -4.88
N ALA A 25 14.83 -12.21 -3.72
CA ALA A 25 14.40 -12.80 -2.45
C ALA A 25 12.98 -12.34 -2.06
N GLN A 26 12.65 -11.06 -2.29
CA GLN A 26 11.32 -10.52 -1.94
C GLN A 26 10.20 -10.92 -2.90
N GLN A 27 10.52 -11.31 -4.15
CA GLN A 27 9.52 -11.53 -5.21
C GLN A 27 8.37 -12.51 -4.83
N PRO A 28 8.60 -13.61 -4.09
CA PRO A 28 7.54 -14.52 -3.66
C PRO A 28 6.66 -13.96 -2.53
N ILE A 29 7.08 -12.88 -1.86
CA ILE A 29 6.37 -12.32 -0.70
C ILE A 29 5.23 -11.44 -1.19
N ARG A 30 4.02 -12.01 -1.27
CA ARG A 30 2.79 -11.32 -1.65
C ARG A 30 1.96 -11.00 -0.41
N ILE A 31 2.28 -9.90 0.27
CA ILE A 31 1.67 -9.52 1.56
C ILE A 31 0.15 -9.47 1.47
N LEU A 32 -0.40 -8.74 0.48
CA LEU A 32 -1.85 -8.58 0.33
C LEU A 32 -2.58 -9.90 0.06
N ASP A 33 -1.97 -10.80 -0.73
CA ASP A 33 -2.54 -12.12 -0.98
C ASP A 33 -2.50 -13.01 0.25
N ALA A 34 -1.49 -12.85 1.10
CA ALA A 34 -1.33 -13.63 2.32
C ALA A 34 -2.29 -13.18 3.44
N ILE A 35 -2.75 -11.93 3.46
CA ILE A 35 -3.57 -11.40 4.56
C ILE A 35 -5.06 -11.23 4.20
N LYS A 36 -5.44 -11.40 2.93
CA LYS A 36 -6.83 -11.19 2.50
C LYS A 36 -7.79 -12.21 3.11
N TRP A 37 -9.01 -11.75 3.33
CA TRP A 37 -10.14 -12.61 3.66
C TRP A 37 -10.80 -13.08 2.37
N ASP A 38 -11.29 -14.33 2.36
CA ASP A 38 -11.91 -14.90 1.17
C ASP A 38 -13.31 -14.33 0.95
N ASP A 39 -13.76 -14.32 -0.31
CA ASP A 39 -15.10 -13.83 -0.67
C ASP A 39 -16.24 -14.57 0.05
N GLY A 40 -16.02 -15.83 0.41
CA GLY A 40 -16.96 -16.60 1.21
C GLY A 40 -17.24 -15.98 2.59
N ILE A 41 -16.25 -15.32 3.19
CA ILE A 41 -16.40 -14.61 4.47
C ILE A 41 -17.32 -13.39 4.29
N LYS A 42 -17.14 -12.64 3.19
CA LYS A 42 -18.02 -11.51 2.83
C LYS A 42 -19.46 -11.98 2.61
N GLN A 43 -19.63 -13.03 1.80
CA GLN A 43 -20.95 -13.57 1.48
C GLN A 43 -21.67 -14.09 2.72
N ALA A 44 -20.97 -14.81 3.61
CA ALA A 44 -21.54 -15.30 4.86
C ALA A 44 -21.98 -14.15 5.79
N PHE A 45 -21.16 -13.10 5.91
CA PHE A 45 -21.50 -11.93 6.71
C PHE A 45 -22.75 -11.20 6.20
N LEU A 46 -22.80 -10.92 4.89
CA LEU A 46 -23.92 -10.20 4.27
C LEU A 46 -25.21 -11.02 4.27
N SER A 47 -25.15 -12.32 3.92
CA SER A 47 -26.32 -13.21 3.95
C SER A 47 -26.83 -13.48 5.37
N GLY A 48 -25.94 -13.39 6.37
CA GLY A 48 -26.29 -13.39 7.79
C GLY A 48 -26.94 -12.08 8.29
N GLY A 49 -27.18 -11.12 7.39
CA GLY A 49 -27.79 -9.83 7.71
C GLY A 49 -26.90 -8.91 8.53
N CYS A 50 -25.56 -9.06 8.41
CA CYS A 50 -24.57 -8.22 9.09
C CYS A 50 -24.68 -8.26 10.62
N LYS A 51 -25.12 -9.37 11.21
CA LYS A 51 -25.39 -9.49 12.66
C LYS A 51 -24.28 -10.16 13.46
N ASN A 52 -23.53 -11.03 12.83
CA ASN A 52 -22.48 -11.81 13.48
C ASN A 52 -21.12 -11.44 12.89
N PRO A 53 -20.06 -11.37 13.71
CA PRO A 53 -18.73 -11.08 13.20
C PRO A 53 -18.27 -12.15 12.20
N PRO A 54 -17.48 -11.76 11.19
CA PRO A 54 -16.78 -12.68 10.30
C PRO A 54 -16.00 -13.74 11.10
N THR A 55 -16.23 -15.02 10.81
CA THR A 55 -15.51 -16.11 11.48
C THR A 55 -14.16 -16.30 10.81
N ILE A 56 -13.10 -15.81 11.45
CA ILE A 56 -11.71 -16.00 11.03
C ILE A 56 -10.78 -16.08 12.24
N SER A 57 -9.87 -17.05 12.19
CA SER A 57 -8.97 -17.42 13.28
C SER A 57 -7.56 -17.68 12.76
N ALA A 58 -6.60 -17.85 13.68
CA ALA A 58 -5.25 -18.29 13.34
C ALA A 58 -5.23 -19.61 12.56
N ASP A 59 -6.14 -20.55 12.87
CA ASP A 59 -6.22 -21.84 12.18
C ASP A 59 -6.59 -21.69 10.71
N ASP A 60 -7.45 -20.73 10.37
CA ASP A 60 -7.80 -20.42 8.97
C ASP A 60 -6.57 -19.95 8.18
N TYR A 61 -5.70 -19.15 8.80
CA TYR A 61 -4.44 -18.73 8.17
C TYR A 61 -3.40 -19.85 8.10
N LEU A 62 -3.36 -20.76 9.08
CA LEU A 62 -2.47 -21.94 9.05
C LEU A 62 -2.83 -22.89 7.90
N GLN A 63 -4.13 -23.02 7.59
CA GLN A 63 -4.60 -23.81 6.45
C GLN A 63 -4.31 -23.16 5.09
N ARG A 64 -3.91 -21.88 5.07
CA ARG A 64 -3.52 -21.12 3.88
C ARG A 64 -2.00 -20.88 3.89
N PRO A 65 -1.22 -21.86 3.40
CA PRO A 65 0.23 -21.77 3.44
C PRO A 65 0.71 -20.56 2.63
N LEU A 66 1.82 -19.98 3.09
CA LEU A 66 2.51 -18.95 2.32
C LEU A 66 3.08 -19.58 1.04
N GLY A 67 3.17 -18.80 -0.04
CA GLY A 67 3.75 -19.24 -1.31
C GLY A 67 5.27 -19.47 -1.29
N PHE A 68 5.87 -19.56 -0.10
CA PHE A 68 7.29 -19.75 0.16
C PHE A 68 7.49 -20.37 1.56
N ASP A 69 8.64 -21.02 1.79
CA ASP A 69 9.02 -21.49 3.12
C ASP A 69 9.51 -20.31 3.99
N PRO A 70 8.86 -20.03 5.14
CA PRO A 70 9.23 -18.89 5.99
C PRO A 70 10.65 -19.00 6.58
N ALA A 71 11.08 -20.19 6.98
CA ALA A 71 12.37 -20.41 7.60
C ALA A 71 13.50 -20.20 6.58
N GLU A 72 13.35 -20.79 5.39
CA GLU A 72 14.29 -20.58 4.27
C GLU A 72 14.33 -19.10 3.87
N LYS A 73 13.17 -18.42 3.83
CA LYS A 73 13.10 -17.01 3.43
C LYS A 73 13.83 -16.09 4.43
N LYS A 74 13.63 -16.31 5.73
CA LYS A 74 14.36 -15.58 6.78
C LYS A 74 15.87 -15.83 6.67
N GLN A 75 16.28 -17.08 6.46
CA GLN A 75 17.69 -17.44 6.30
C GLN A 75 18.31 -16.81 5.04
N GLU A 76 17.57 -16.74 3.92
CA GLU A 76 18.02 -16.09 2.69
C GLU A 76 18.36 -14.61 2.91
N PHE A 77 17.45 -13.85 3.52
CA PHE A 77 17.69 -12.43 3.85
C PHE A 77 18.83 -12.25 4.86
N HIS A 78 18.90 -13.11 5.88
CA HIS A 78 20.02 -13.09 6.82
C HIS A 78 21.36 -13.33 6.13
N GLN A 79 21.42 -14.26 5.17
CA GLN A 79 22.64 -14.52 4.40
C GLN A 79 23.03 -13.34 3.50
N ILE A 80 22.05 -12.68 2.87
CA ILE A 80 22.28 -11.44 2.10
C ILE A 80 22.85 -10.36 3.03
N GLU A 81 22.30 -10.19 4.23
CA GLU A 81 22.79 -9.23 5.23
C GLU A 81 24.26 -9.45 5.58
N ARG A 82 24.66 -10.71 5.83
CA ARG A 82 26.04 -11.07 6.14
C ARG A 82 26.97 -10.79 4.97
N ASP A 83 26.54 -11.07 3.75
CA ASP A 83 27.35 -10.85 2.55
C ASP A 83 27.52 -9.35 2.26
N LEU A 84 26.51 -8.52 2.54
CA LEU A 84 26.62 -7.06 2.48
C LEU A 84 27.73 -6.54 3.39
N VAL A 85 27.81 -7.04 4.63
CA VAL A 85 28.91 -6.68 5.56
C VAL A 85 30.26 -7.15 5.04
N ARG A 86 30.35 -8.41 4.58
CA ARG A 86 31.61 -9.02 4.14
C ARG A 86 32.18 -8.38 2.87
N LYS A 87 31.32 -8.04 1.92
CA LYS A 87 31.72 -7.60 0.57
C LYS A 87 31.79 -6.09 0.42
N LEU A 88 30.83 -5.36 1.00
CA LEU A 88 30.79 -3.90 0.90
C LEU A 88 31.34 -3.21 2.16
N GLY A 89 31.40 -3.92 3.29
CA GLY A 89 31.80 -3.36 4.57
C GLY A 89 30.61 -2.88 5.41
N GLN A 90 30.78 -2.91 6.73
CA GLN A 90 29.73 -2.55 7.69
C GLN A 90 29.35 -1.06 7.63
N LEU A 91 30.32 -0.18 7.38
CA LEU A 91 30.15 1.27 7.38
C LEU A 91 29.78 1.82 5.99
N ASN A 92 29.72 0.96 4.97
CA ASN A 92 29.32 1.40 3.64
C ASN A 92 27.84 1.83 3.64
N PRO A 93 27.50 3.04 3.15
CA PRO A 93 26.12 3.54 3.19
C PRO A 93 25.11 2.64 2.47
N LEU A 94 25.47 2.06 1.33
CA LEU A 94 24.58 1.15 0.59
C LEU A 94 24.40 -0.17 1.35
N SER A 95 25.45 -0.68 2.00
CA SER A 95 25.36 -1.82 2.91
C SER A 95 24.43 -1.53 4.08
N VAL A 96 24.48 -0.33 4.66
CA VAL A 96 23.56 0.07 5.76
C VAL A 96 22.11 0.03 5.28
N ILE A 97 21.80 0.66 4.15
CA ILE A 97 20.43 0.72 3.59
C ILE A 97 19.93 -0.68 3.22
N MET A 98 20.71 -1.45 2.46
CA MET A 98 20.30 -2.79 1.99
C MET A 98 20.12 -3.78 3.15
N ARG A 99 20.93 -3.68 4.22
CA ARG A 99 20.74 -4.52 5.42
C ARG A 99 19.47 -4.15 6.17
N ARG A 100 19.13 -2.87 6.28
CA ARG A 100 17.85 -2.43 6.83
C ARG A 100 16.69 -3.05 6.05
N ILE A 101 16.73 -2.99 4.72
CA ILE A 101 15.73 -3.61 3.84
C ILE A 101 15.63 -5.13 4.08
N CYS A 102 16.76 -5.84 4.21
CA CYS A 102 16.74 -7.28 4.51
C CYS A 102 16.10 -7.60 5.87
N ARG A 103 16.24 -6.73 6.87
CA ARG A 103 15.60 -6.89 8.18
C ARG A 103 14.09 -6.64 8.08
N GLU A 104 13.68 -5.58 7.40
CA GLU A 104 12.25 -5.30 7.17
C GLU A 104 11.55 -6.46 6.46
N TYR A 105 12.19 -7.11 5.48
CA TYR A 105 11.61 -8.31 4.87
C TYR A 105 11.60 -9.54 5.79
N GLN A 106 12.55 -9.68 6.71
CA GLN A 106 12.47 -10.73 7.74
C GLN A 106 11.29 -10.46 8.69
N ASP A 107 11.10 -9.21 9.09
CA ASP A 107 9.97 -8.78 9.92
C ASP A 107 8.63 -9.02 9.20
N VAL A 108 8.55 -8.78 7.89
CA VAL A 108 7.38 -9.18 7.09
C VAL A 108 7.13 -10.68 7.16
N VAL A 109 8.16 -11.53 7.09
CA VAL A 109 7.98 -12.98 7.19
C VAL A 109 7.47 -13.36 8.58
N TYR A 110 8.03 -12.78 9.65
CA TYR A 110 7.53 -13.00 11.01
C TYR A 110 6.08 -12.53 11.18
N MET A 111 5.74 -11.36 10.63
CA MET A 111 4.37 -10.85 10.61
C MET A 111 3.43 -11.85 9.93
N LEU A 112 3.80 -12.37 8.75
CA LEU A 112 2.97 -13.32 8.00
C LEU A 112 2.82 -14.69 8.68
N GLU A 113 3.82 -15.14 9.45
CA GLU A 113 3.69 -16.34 10.29
C GLU A 113 2.72 -16.12 11.47
N ALA A 114 2.63 -14.87 11.95
CA ALA A 114 1.81 -14.49 13.09
C ALA A 114 0.34 -14.16 12.74
N ARG A 115 -0.09 -14.32 11.48
CA ARG A 115 -1.47 -14.00 11.03
C ARG A 115 -2.52 -14.63 11.95
N GLY A 116 -3.55 -13.84 12.28
CA GLY A 116 -4.62 -14.24 13.19
C GLY A 116 -4.25 -14.24 14.67
N THR A 117 -3.07 -13.71 15.04
CA THR A 117 -2.62 -13.54 16.43
C THR A 117 -2.27 -12.08 16.72
N PRO A 118 -2.28 -11.62 17.98
CA PRO A 118 -1.90 -10.25 18.33
C PRO A 118 -0.48 -9.87 17.87
N THR A 119 0.43 -10.85 17.75
CA THR A 119 1.80 -10.62 17.24
C THR A 119 1.82 -10.08 15.82
N PHE A 120 0.83 -10.42 14.98
CA PHE A 120 0.70 -9.82 13.64
C PHE A 120 0.60 -8.29 13.73
N SER A 121 -0.27 -7.79 14.61
CA SER A 121 -0.52 -6.36 14.76
C SER A 121 0.71 -5.62 15.27
N TYR A 122 1.41 -6.15 16.28
CA TYR A 122 2.64 -5.53 16.80
C TYR A 122 3.72 -5.39 15.73
N ILE A 123 3.96 -6.42 14.92
CA ILE A 123 4.97 -6.33 13.85
C ILE A 123 4.47 -5.42 12.72
N SER A 124 3.18 -5.42 12.42
CA SER A 124 2.58 -4.49 11.45
C SER A 124 2.79 -3.02 11.87
N GLN A 125 2.63 -2.69 13.15
CA GLN A 125 2.88 -1.35 13.67
C GLN A 125 4.36 -0.95 13.53
N GLU A 126 5.29 -1.85 13.80
CA GLU A 126 6.73 -1.58 13.59
C GLU A 126 7.09 -1.35 12.11
N LEU A 127 6.40 -2.04 11.20
CA LEU A 127 6.67 -1.95 9.76
C LEU A 127 5.99 -0.75 9.08
N TYR A 128 4.79 -0.39 9.50
CA TYR A 128 3.90 0.56 8.81
C TYR A 128 3.51 1.78 9.65
N GLY A 129 3.86 1.80 10.94
CA GLY A 129 3.46 2.82 11.91
C GLY A 129 2.14 2.51 12.62
N SER A 130 1.88 3.26 13.69
CA SER A 130 0.64 3.25 14.48
C SER A 130 -0.10 4.58 14.37
N SER A 131 -1.42 4.58 14.60
CA SER A 131 -2.16 5.84 14.69
C SER A 131 -1.76 6.68 15.91
N GLN A 132 -1.08 6.08 16.89
CA GLN A 132 -0.57 6.72 18.10
C GLN A 132 0.84 7.31 17.93
N ASP A 133 1.46 7.16 16.75
CA ASP A 133 2.80 7.69 16.51
C ASP A 133 2.80 9.22 16.41
N VAL A 134 3.86 9.84 16.93
CA VAL A 134 4.17 11.27 16.77
C VAL A 134 5.36 11.47 15.84
N PHE A 135 5.37 12.56 15.06
CA PHE A 135 6.51 12.88 14.17
C PHE A 135 7.69 13.46 14.94
N HIS A 136 7.43 14.40 15.86
CA HIS A 136 8.42 15.00 16.75
C HIS A 136 7.93 15.09 18.18
N VAL A 137 8.85 15.36 19.11
CA VAL A 137 8.52 15.55 20.51
C VAL A 137 7.59 16.77 20.66
N GLY A 138 6.38 16.52 21.16
CA GLY A 138 5.36 17.56 21.37
C GLY A 138 4.41 17.78 20.18
N ASP A 139 4.60 17.06 19.07
CA ASP A 139 3.67 17.07 17.94
C ASP A 139 2.43 16.21 18.24
N PRO A 140 1.29 16.49 17.57
CA PRO A 140 0.12 15.62 17.65
C PRO A 140 0.41 14.23 17.07
N THR A 141 -0.29 13.24 17.59
CA THR A 141 -0.36 11.89 17.01
C THR A 141 -1.06 11.92 15.65
N ILE A 142 -0.90 10.85 14.86
CA ILE A 142 -1.65 10.66 13.61
C ILE A 142 -3.17 10.67 13.86
N ALA A 143 -3.62 10.07 14.96
CA ALA A 143 -5.03 10.06 15.37
C ALA A 143 -5.57 11.46 15.69
N GLU A 144 -4.79 12.28 16.40
CA GLU A 144 -5.14 13.68 16.70
C GLU A 144 -5.17 14.53 15.44
N LEU A 145 -4.18 14.37 14.54
CA LEU A 145 -4.17 15.03 13.24
C LEU A 145 -5.41 14.67 12.42
N GLY A 146 -5.77 13.38 12.41
CA GLY A 146 -6.99 12.90 11.75
C GLY A 146 -8.24 13.57 12.30
N SER A 147 -8.34 13.70 13.61
CA SER A 147 -9.49 14.33 14.28
C SER A 147 -9.58 15.84 14.01
N MET A 148 -8.45 16.55 13.95
CA MET A 148 -8.39 17.96 13.55
C MET A 148 -8.86 18.16 12.10
N MET A 149 -8.40 17.31 11.18
CA MET A 149 -8.82 17.36 9.77
C MET A 149 -10.30 16.98 9.61
N GLU A 150 -10.81 16.01 10.37
CA GLU A 150 -12.23 15.61 10.34
C GLU A 150 -13.15 16.81 10.62
N ALA A 151 -12.82 17.62 11.64
CA ALA A 151 -13.62 18.78 12.01
C ALA A 151 -13.68 19.82 10.88
N THR A 152 -12.55 20.12 10.25
CA THR A 152 -12.48 21.06 9.12
C THR A 152 -13.23 20.53 7.90
N LEU A 153 -13.01 19.27 7.52
CA LEU A 153 -13.65 18.66 6.35
C LEU A 153 -15.16 18.54 6.53
N SER A 154 -15.64 18.24 7.75
CA SER A 154 -17.07 18.16 8.05
C SER A 154 -17.78 19.50 7.81
N GLN A 155 -17.10 20.63 8.06
CA GLN A 155 -17.65 21.97 7.76
C GLN A 155 -17.65 22.22 6.24
N LEU A 156 -16.58 21.84 5.53
CA LEU A 156 -16.50 22.02 4.08
C LEU A 156 -17.57 21.20 3.34
N LEU A 157 -17.84 19.98 3.80
CA LEU A 157 -18.85 19.10 3.19
C LEU A 157 -20.30 19.62 3.34
N GLN A 158 -20.55 20.61 4.20
CA GLN A 158 -21.86 21.28 4.30
C GLN A 158 -22.04 22.38 3.24
N LEU A 159 -21.02 22.67 2.43
CA LEU A 159 -21.07 23.70 1.41
C LEU A 159 -21.54 23.09 0.07
N ASP A 160 -22.74 23.46 -0.36
CA ASP A 160 -23.43 22.87 -1.53
C ASP A 160 -22.63 22.94 -2.85
N PHE A 161 -21.71 23.90 -3.00
CA PHE A 161 -20.91 24.07 -4.22
C PHE A 161 -19.68 23.15 -4.30
N LEU A 162 -19.40 22.34 -3.27
CA LEU A 162 -18.29 21.38 -3.26
C LEU A 162 -18.71 19.96 -3.69
N THR A 163 -19.95 19.79 -4.14
CA THR A 163 -20.49 18.51 -4.60
C THR A 163 -19.63 17.86 -5.69
N GLU A 164 -19.44 16.53 -5.59
CA GLU A 164 -18.72 15.76 -6.60
C GLU A 164 -19.44 15.81 -7.96
N GLU A 165 -18.66 16.00 -9.02
CA GLU A 165 -19.17 15.96 -10.39
C GLU A 165 -19.68 14.56 -10.74
N PRO A 166 -20.74 14.44 -11.55
CA PRO A 166 -21.27 13.14 -11.95
C PRO A 166 -20.22 12.33 -12.71
N LYS A 167 -20.11 11.06 -12.35
CA LYS A 167 -19.21 10.10 -13.01
C LYS A 167 -19.83 9.64 -14.32
N THR A 168 -19.35 10.17 -15.44
CA THR A 168 -19.91 9.95 -16.78
C THR A 168 -18.94 9.31 -17.76
N ILE A 169 -17.66 9.22 -17.39
CA ILE A 169 -16.59 8.65 -18.22
C ILE A 169 -16.50 7.17 -17.92
N ASN A 170 -16.73 6.32 -18.91
CA ASN A 170 -16.57 4.88 -18.76
C ASN A 170 -15.08 4.47 -18.72
N ALA A 171 -14.81 3.25 -18.25
CA ALA A 171 -13.45 2.71 -18.14
C ALA A 171 -12.63 2.77 -19.44
N LYS A 172 -13.26 2.58 -20.62
CA LYS A 172 -12.55 2.60 -21.91
C LYS A 172 -12.06 4.01 -22.25
N ASP A 173 -12.92 5.01 -22.09
CA ASP A 173 -12.57 6.40 -22.34
C ASP A 173 -11.55 6.89 -21.30
N ALA A 174 -11.73 6.50 -20.03
CA ALA A 174 -10.78 6.76 -18.95
C ALA A 174 -9.38 6.19 -19.24
N VAL A 175 -9.29 4.95 -19.74
CA VAL A 175 -8.02 4.34 -20.17
C VAL A 175 -7.36 5.14 -21.30
N SER A 176 -8.13 5.62 -22.28
CA SER A 176 -7.59 6.47 -23.35
C SER A 176 -6.98 7.75 -22.78
N ILE A 177 -7.74 8.45 -21.94
CA ILE A 177 -7.32 9.72 -21.31
C ILE A 177 -6.05 9.53 -20.46
N LEU A 178 -6.00 8.46 -19.65
CA LEU A 178 -4.84 8.18 -18.81
C LEU A 178 -3.62 7.80 -19.65
N ASN A 179 -3.76 7.03 -20.73
CA ASN A 179 -2.64 6.71 -21.60
C ASN A 179 -2.08 7.95 -22.32
N ASP A 180 -2.94 8.88 -22.76
CA ASP A 180 -2.49 10.14 -23.34
C ASP A 180 -1.67 10.97 -22.32
N LYS A 181 -2.12 10.99 -21.06
CA LYS A 181 -1.39 11.65 -19.95
C LYS A 181 -0.07 10.96 -19.63
N ILE A 182 -0.06 9.62 -19.61
CA ILE A 182 1.17 8.83 -19.40
C ILE A 182 2.19 9.17 -20.48
N GLU A 183 1.80 9.15 -21.75
CA GLU A 183 2.72 9.41 -22.87
C GLU A 183 3.29 10.84 -22.83
N GLN A 184 2.53 11.82 -22.32
CA GLN A 184 3.02 13.19 -22.15
C GLN A 184 4.10 13.33 -21.07
N VAL A 185 4.03 12.52 -20.01
CA VAL A 185 4.92 12.64 -18.84
C VAL A 185 6.08 11.63 -18.89
N PHE A 186 5.83 10.44 -19.43
CA PHE A 186 6.75 9.30 -19.46
C PHE A 186 6.82 8.67 -20.87
N PRO A 187 7.27 9.43 -21.89
CA PRO A 187 7.21 9.00 -23.28
C PRO A 187 8.09 7.76 -23.53
N GLY A 188 7.48 6.67 -23.99
CA GLY A 188 8.19 5.44 -24.32
C GLY A 188 8.70 4.61 -23.13
N ASP A 189 8.32 4.93 -21.88
CA ASP A 189 8.74 4.20 -20.67
C ASP A 189 7.92 2.91 -20.41
N GLY A 190 7.00 2.57 -21.31
CA GLY A 190 6.22 1.32 -21.26
C GLY A 190 5.09 1.29 -20.22
N LEU A 191 4.86 2.40 -19.51
CA LEU A 191 3.71 2.56 -18.63
C LEU A 191 2.40 2.56 -19.42
N ARG A 192 1.35 1.96 -18.86
CA ARG A 192 0.03 1.93 -19.50
C ARG A 192 -1.13 1.88 -18.52
N ALA A 193 -2.23 2.54 -18.89
CA ALA A 193 -3.53 2.26 -18.33
C ALA A 193 -4.20 1.10 -19.10
N MET A 194 -4.88 0.19 -18.40
CA MET A 194 -5.61 -0.91 -19.00
C MET A 194 -6.88 -1.26 -18.21
N ILE A 195 -7.83 -1.91 -18.88
CA ILE A 195 -9.04 -2.44 -18.23
C ILE A 195 -8.74 -3.80 -17.59
N SER A 196 -9.35 -4.08 -16.44
CA SER A 196 -9.23 -5.36 -15.73
C SER A 196 -10.54 -5.74 -15.04
N ASP A 197 -11.02 -6.97 -15.29
CA ASP A 197 -12.29 -7.48 -14.75
C ASP A 197 -12.18 -8.09 -13.34
N GLY A 198 -11.00 -8.02 -12.71
CA GLY A 198 -10.69 -8.72 -11.46
C GLY A 198 -10.18 -7.85 -10.32
N ILE A 199 -10.42 -6.53 -10.33
CA ILE A 199 -10.04 -5.65 -9.22
C ILE A 199 -11.28 -5.20 -8.43
N VAL A 200 -11.16 -5.17 -7.10
CA VAL A 200 -12.25 -4.80 -6.17
C VAL A 200 -12.47 -3.29 -6.13
N SER A 201 -11.39 -2.51 -6.28
CA SER A 201 -11.45 -1.05 -6.36
C SER A 201 -11.67 -0.57 -7.79
N ASP A 202 -12.15 0.66 -7.95
CA ASP A 202 -12.33 1.30 -9.27
C ASP A 202 -11.02 1.35 -10.08
N ALA A 203 -9.89 1.49 -9.38
CA ALA A 203 -8.56 1.43 -9.97
C ALA A 203 -7.54 0.73 -9.04
N ALA A 204 -6.46 0.21 -9.62
CA ALA A 204 -5.30 -0.32 -8.89
C ALA A 204 -4.00 -0.14 -9.70
N ALA A 205 -2.93 0.32 -9.07
CA ALA A 205 -1.61 0.39 -9.70
C ALA A 205 -0.80 -0.91 -9.53
N GLY A 206 -0.05 -1.24 -10.58
CA GLY A 206 0.97 -2.27 -10.61
C GLY A 206 2.38 -1.67 -10.69
N THR A 207 3.35 -2.45 -11.16
CA THR A 207 4.73 -1.96 -11.35
C THR A 207 4.85 -1.04 -12.58
N ASP A 208 4.12 -1.34 -13.65
CA ASP A 208 4.21 -0.69 -14.95
C ASP A 208 2.82 -0.32 -15.52
N TYR A 209 1.77 -0.38 -14.69
CA TYR A 209 0.40 -0.15 -15.17
C TYR A 209 -0.54 0.43 -14.13
N VAL A 210 -1.62 1.05 -14.61
CA VAL A 210 -2.84 1.33 -13.85
C VAL A 210 -3.97 0.48 -14.43
N LYS A 211 -4.62 -0.34 -13.60
CA LYS A 211 -5.82 -1.10 -13.97
C LYS A 211 -7.05 -0.32 -13.58
N LEU A 212 -8.00 -0.16 -14.51
CA LEU A 212 -9.34 0.34 -14.24
C LEU A 212 -10.34 -0.81 -14.31
N ARG A 213 -11.29 -0.82 -13.37
CA ARG A 213 -12.38 -1.80 -13.34
C ARG A 213 -13.33 -1.54 -14.51
N ALA A 214 -13.72 -2.58 -15.25
CA ALA A 214 -14.41 -2.42 -16.54
C ALA A 214 -15.77 -1.71 -16.46
N ASP A 215 -16.50 -1.91 -15.37
CA ASP A 215 -17.83 -1.34 -15.12
C ASP A 215 -17.78 -0.06 -14.26
N ALA A 216 -16.59 0.43 -13.90
CA ALA A 216 -16.45 1.69 -13.19
C ALA A 216 -16.72 2.89 -14.10
N LEU A 217 -17.38 3.89 -13.53
CA LEU A 217 -17.55 5.22 -14.09
C LEU A 217 -16.64 6.20 -13.33
N PHE A 218 -16.13 7.19 -14.04
CA PHE A 218 -15.21 8.22 -13.53
C PHE A 218 -15.69 9.61 -13.92
N ASN A 219 -15.29 10.62 -13.18
CA ASN A 219 -15.28 12.02 -13.64
C ASN A 219 -13.84 12.48 -13.90
N MET A 220 -13.66 13.71 -14.41
CA MET A 220 -12.32 14.22 -14.70
C MET A 220 -11.46 14.42 -13.45
N ARG A 221 -12.08 14.68 -12.29
CA ARG A 221 -11.38 14.80 -11.02
C ARG A 221 -10.83 13.45 -10.56
N ASP A 222 -11.60 12.38 -10.69
CA ASP A 222 -11.15 11.01 -10.41
C ASP A 222 -9.92 10.66 -11.27
N LEU A 223 -9.97 10.93 -12.58
CA LEU A 223 -8.84 10.68 -13.48
C LEU A 223 -7.62 11.54 -13.11
N ARG A 224 -7.83 12.77 -12.64
CA ARG A 224 -6.76 13.63 -12.18
C ARG A 224 -6.12 13.12 -10.89
N VAL A 225 -6.91 12.58 -9.96
CA VAL A 225 -6.38 11.89 -8.77
C VAL A 225 -5.55 10.68 -9.19
N LEU A 226 -6.04 9.84 -10.11
CA LEU A 226 -5.29 8.68 -10.60
C LEU A 226 -3.97 9.09 -11.28
N GLU A 227 -3.99 10.15 -12.09
CA GLU A 227 -2.78 10.70 -12.70
C GLU A 227 -1.74 11.13 -11.66
N VAL A 228 -2.15 11.89 -10.64
CA VAL A 228 -1.20 12.43 -9.66
C VAL A 228 -0.77 11.35 -8.66
N HIS A 229 -1.71 10.58 -8.12
CA HIS A 229 -1.45 9.58 -7.08
C HIS A 229 -0.78 8.33 -7.67
N GLU A 230 -1.42 7.70 -8.65
CA GLU A 230 -0.95 6.41 -9.16
C GLU A 230 0.17 6.58 -10.18
N ILE A 231 0.05 7.53 -11.12
CA ILE A 231 1.01 7.65 -12.22
C ILE A 231 2.26 8.43 -11.78
N TRP A 232 2.13 9.64 -11.22
CA TRP A 232 3.30 10.45 -10.90
C TRP A 232 4.09 9.91 -9.70
N VAL A 233 3.40 9.46 -8.66
CA VAL A 233 4.05 8.99 -7.43
C VAL A 233 4.37 7.50 -7.53
N HIS A 234 3.38 6.60 -7.54
CA HIS A 234 3.68 5.16 -7.49
C HIS A 234 4.45 4.66 -8.72
N LEU A 235 3.93 4.88 -9.94
CA LEU A 235 4.60 4.44 -11.16
C LEU A 235 5.88 5.24 -11.44
N GLY A 236 5.82 6.57 -11.36
CA GLY A 236 6.95 7.45 -11.66
C GLY A 236 8.16 7.20 -10.76
N THR A 237 7.95 7.03 -9.45
CA THR A 237 9.06 6.71 -8.54
C THR A 237 9.57 5.27 -8.71
N THR A 238 8.68 4.33 -9.04
CA THR A 238 9.08 2.94 -9.37
C THR A 238 9.94 2.89 -10.62
N LEU A 239 9.57 3.60 -11.69
CA LEU A 239 10.38 3.74 -12.90
C LEU A 239 11.76 4.32 -12.58
N ASN A 240 11.79 5.42 -11.82
CA ASN A 240 13.05 6.03 -11.41
C ASN A 240 13.94 5.06 -10.61
N GLY A 241 13.35 4.24 -9.74
CA GLY A 241 14.04 3.19 -9.01
C GLY A 241 14.54 2.06 -9.92
N MET A 242 13.75 1.65 -10.90
CA MET A 242 14.12 0.63 -11.90
C MET A 242 15.20 1.11 -12.87
N ALA A 243 15.29 2.41 -13.12
CA ALA A 243 16.32 3.02 -13.96
C ALA A 243 17.72 3.03 -13.30
N GLN A 244 17.82 2.71 -12.00
CA GLN A 244 19.09 2.71 -11.29
C GLN A 244 19.97 1.52 -11.73
N PRO A 245 21.17 1.76 -12.32
CA PRO A 245 21.94 0.70 -12.97
C PRO A 245 22.52 -0.34 -11.99
N TYR A 246 22.80 0.07 -10.75
CA TYR A 246 23.45 -0.76 -9.72
C TYR A 246 22.56 -1.03 -8.52
N CYS A 247 21.76 -0.05 -8.10
CA CYS A 247 20.89 -0.13 -6.94
C CYS A 247 19.49 -0.62 -7.33
N THR A 248 19.40 -1.79 -7.95
CA THR A 248 18.13 -2.39 -8.40
C THR A 248 17.09 -2.59 -7.29
N PHE A 249 17.51 -2.67 -6.03
CA PHE A 249 16.63 -2.74 -4.86
C PHE A 249 15.74 -1.50 -4.75
N LEU A 250 16.13 -0.36 -5.33
CA LEU A 250 15.31 0.87 -5.35
C LEU A 250 14.07 0.74 -6.24
N GLY A 251 14.04 -0.22 -7.17
CA GLY A 251 12.85 -0.54 -7.97
C GLY A 251 11.78 -1.33 -7.21
N LYS A 252 12.00 -1.65 -5.93
CA LYS A 252 11.05 -2.35 -5.06
C LYS A 252 11.01 -1.68 -3.68
N GLY A 253 9.93 -0.96 -3.40
CA GLY A 253 9.72 -0.34 -2.10
C GLY A 253 9.63 -1.38 -0.98
N PRO A 254 10.48 -1.33 0.05
CA PRO A 254 10.27 -2.11 1.28
C PRO A 254 9.05 -1.57 2.05
N PRO A 255 8.53 -2.28 3.07
CA PRO A 255 7.39 -1.84 3.88
C PRO A 255 7.49 -0.38 4.37
N SER A 256 8.66 0.03 4.87
CA SER A 256 8.86 1.40 5.36
C SER A 256 8.72 2.47 4.26
N ALA A 257 8.93 2.13 3.00
CA ALA A 257 8.75 3.05 1.89
C ALA A 257 7.26 3.30 1.59
N THR A 258 6.36 2.38 1.95
CA THR A 258 4.91 2.56 1.74
C THR A 258 4.39 3.81 2.45
N VAL A 259 4.80 4.05 3.70
CA VAL A 259 4.38 5.24 4.46
C VAL A 259 4.75 6.53 3.73
N THR A 260 5.99 6.61 3.22
CA THR A 260 6.45 7.79 2.46
C THR A 260 5.75 7.90 1.11
N GLN A 261 5.52 6.79 0.39
CA GLN A 261 4.84 6.78 -0.90
C GLN A 261 3.39 7.26 -0.79
N GLU A 262 2.63 6.71 0.15
CA GLU A 262 1.23 7.11 0.38
C GLU A 262 1.15 8.57 0.86
N GLY A 263 2.04 8.98 1.78
CA GLY A 263 2.10 10.36 2.25
C GLY A 263 2.43 11.34 1.13
N LEU A 264 3.40 11.02 0.27
CA LEU A 264 3.75 11.82 -0.90
C LEU A 264 2.58 11.87 -1.90
N ALA A 265 1.89 10.76 -2.13
CA ALA A 265 0.76 10.71 -3.04
C ALA A 265 -0.40 11.61 -2.57
N VAL A 266 -0.76 11.54 -1.28
CA VAL A 266 -1.78 12.43 -0.69
C VAL A 266 -1.33 13.90 -0.69
N LEU A 267 -0.06 14.18 -0.36
CA LEU A 267 0.49 15.53 -0.46
C LEU A 267 0.37 16.07 -1.88
N MET A 268 0.72 15.26 -2.88
CA MET A 268 0.61 15.60 -4.28
C MET A 268 -0.84 15.89 -4.67
N GLU A 269 -1.81 15.06 -4.25
CA GLU A 269 -3.24 15.32 -4.48
C GLU A 269 -3.68 16.69 -3.95
N ILE A 270 -3.15 17.13 -2.80
CA ILE A 270 -3.47 18.43 -2.18
C ILE A 270 -2.82 19.59 -2.94
N VAL A 271 -1.51 19.55 -3.18
CA VAL A 271 -0.78 20.68 -3.80
C VAL A 271 -1.12 20.88 -5.27
N THR A 272 -1.59 19.84 -5.95
CA THR A 272 -2.11 19.93 -7.33
C THR A 272 -3.62 20.21 -7.37
N PHE A 273 -4.25 20.50 -6.22
CA PHE A 273 -5.69 20.77 -6.09
C PHE A 273 -6.55 19.70 -6.78
N SER A 274 -6.12 18.46 -6.69
CA SER A 274 -6.76 17.31 -7.35
C SER A 274 -7.67 16.54 -6.40
N SER A 275 -7.40 16.61 -5.09
CA SER A 275 -8.28 16.05 -4.06
C SER A 275 -9.58 16.85 -3.87
N SER A 276 -10.61 16.19 -3.37
CA SER A 276 -11.84 16.80 -2.85
C SER A 276 -11.95 16.67 -1.32
N PRO A 277 -12.82 17.44 -0.64
CA PRO A 277 -13.14 17.22 0.77
C PRO A 277 -13.64 15.80 1.06
N GLU A 278 -14.46 15.21 0.18
CA GLU A 278 -14.96 13.84 0.31
C GLU A 278 -13.80 12.83 0.25
N ARG A 279 -12.87 13.03 -0.69
CA ARG A 279 -11.68 12.20 -0.85
C ARG A 279 -10.80 12.22 0.40
N LEU A 280 -10.57 13.41 0.98
CA LEU A 280 -9.82 13.55 2.22
C LEU A 280 -10.59 12.94 3.40
N MET A 281 -11.91 13.14 3.49
CA MET A 281 -12.73 12.54 4.53
C MET A 281 -12.69 11.01 4.49
N ARG A 282 -12.67 10.40 3.30
CA ARG A 282 -12.46 8.95 3.14
C ARG A 282 -11.11 8.49 3.71
N LEU A 283 -10.04 9.28 3.57
CA LEU A 283 -8.73 8.96 4.17
C LEU A 283 -8.79 9.09 5.70
N ILE A 284 -9.39 10.17 6.20
CA ILE A 284 -9.53 10.40 7.64
C ILE A 284 -10.36 9.30 8.31
N ASN A 285 -11.46 8.88 7.70
CA ASN A 285 -12.27 7.77 8.21
C ASN A 285 -11.47 6.45 8.31
N ARG A 286 -10.50 6.21 7.42
CA ARG A 286 -9.61 5.04 7.52
C ARG A 286 -8.66 5.15 8.70
N VAL A 287 -8.07 6.33 8.94
CA VAL A 287 -7.23 6.58 10.12
C VAL A 287 -8.06 6.35 11.39
N ARG A 288 -9.27 6.92 11.47
CA ARG A 288 -10.17 6.76 12.63
C ARG A 288 -10.54 5.30 12.88
N ALA A 289 -10.83 4.54 11.82
CA ALA A 289 -11.15 3.12 11.94
C ALA A 289 -9.95 2.30 12.48
N ILE A 290 -8.72 2.62 12.05
CA ILE A 290 -7.51 1.99 12.58
C ILE A 290 -7.30 2.37 14.05
N THR A 291 -7.47 3.65 14.41
CA THR A 291 -7.37 4.12 15.80
C THR A 291 -8.34 3.38 16.72
N LEU A 292 -9.61 3.25 16.32
CA LEU A 292 -10.60 2.52 17.09
C LEU A 292 -10.19 1.04 17.29
N ALA A 293 -9.69 0.39 16.23
CA ALA A 293 -9.22 -0.99 16.33
C ALA A 293 -8.00 -1.13 17.25
N GLU A 294 -7.04 -0.20 17.19
CA GLU A 294 -5.89 -0.15 18.11
C GLU A 294 -6.31 0.11 19.57
N GLU A 295 -7.44 0.78 19.78
CA GLU A 295 -8.06 1.00 21.09
C GLU A 295 -8.94 -0.17 21.57
N GLY A 296 -9.04 -1.25 20.79
CA GLY A 296 -9.72 -2.49 21.15
C GLY A 296 -11.13 -2.67 20.56
N ALA A 297 -11.52 -1.84 19.60
CA ALA A 297 -12.76 -2.04 18.84
C ALA A 297 -12.67 -3.30 17.97
N ASP A 298 -13.75 -4.08 17.90
CA ASP A 298 -13.82 -5.28 17.07
C ASP A 298 -14.34 -4.99 15.65
N PHE A 299 -14.44 -6.02 14.81
CA PHE A 299 -14.94 -5.89 13.45
C PHE A 299 -16.35 -5.25 13.39
N MET A 300 -17.23 -5.61 14.33
CA MET A 300 -18.60 -5.12 14.35
C MET A 300 -18.65 -3.63 14.73
N ASP A 301 -17.79 -3.19 15.65
CA ASP A 301 -17.65 -1.79 16.01
C ASP A 301 -17.20 -0.95 14.80
N ILE A 302 -16.19 -1.41 14.06
CA ILE A 302 -15.70 -0.71 12.86
C ILE A 302 -16.74 -0.73 11.74
N PHE A 303 -17.47 -1.84 11.58
CA PHE A 303 -18.60 -1.91 10.64
C PHE A 303 -19.68 -0.90 10.99
N ALA A 304 -20.10 -0.84 12.27
CA ALA A 304 -21.08 0.12 12.75
C ALA A 304 -20.60 1.57 12.58
N PHE A 305 -19.31 1.85 12.78
CA PHE A 305 -18.70 3.15 12.51
C PHE A 305 -18.90 3.58 11.05
N PHE A 306 -18.60 2.72 10.08
CA PHE A 306 -18.80 3.03 8.66
C PHE A 306 -20.29 3.14 8.28
N LYS A 307 -21.17 2.32 8.86
CA LYS A 307 -22.63 2.46 8.71
C LYS A 307 -23.12 3.82 9.21
N ALA A 308 -22.61 4.30 10.35
CA ALA A 308 -22.97 5.60 10.91
C ALA A 308 -22.50 6.78 10.02
N LYS A 309 -21.50 6.56 9.17
CA LYS A 309 -21.06 7.51 8.14
C LYS A 309 -21.91 7.47 6.86
N GLY A 310 -22.97 6.65 6.83
CA GLY A 310 -23.94 6.59 5.71
C GLY A 310 -23.56 5.61 4.60
N LEU A 311 -22.55 4.77 4.81
CA LEU A 311 -22.12 3.78 3.82
C LEU A 311 -23.08 2.58 3.80
N ASP A 312 -23.19 1.94 2.63
CA ASP A 312 -23.96 0.70 2.50
C ASP A 312 -23.24 -0.50 3.17
N ASP A 313 -23.92 -1.64 3.21
CA ASP A 313 -23.39 -2.83 3.89
C ASP A 313 -22.14 -3.40 3.20
N GLU A 314 -22.06 -3.32 1.88
CA GLU A 314 -20.94 -3.85 1.12
C GLU A 314 -19.69 -2.98 1.28
N GLU A 315 -19.85 -1.67 1.19
CA GLU A 315 -18.75 -0.71 1.35
C GLU A 315 -18.27 -0.71 2.81
N SER A 316 -19.18 -0.74 3.78
CA SER A 316 -18.83 -0.83 5.20
C SER A 316 -18.07 -2.12 5.51
N TYR A 317 -18.52 -3.27 5.00
CA TYR A 317 -17.77 -4.54 5.15
C TYR A 317 -16.38 -4.44 4.51
N THR A 318 -16.29 -3.87 3.31
CA THR A 318 -15.02 -3.78 2.57
C THR A 318 -14.01 -2.90 3.31
N LEU A 319 -14.44 -1.79 3.92
CA LEU A 319 -13.57 -0.94 4.70
C LEU A 319 -13.20 -1.56 6.06
N SER A 320 -14.15 -2.18 6.76
CA SER A 320 -13.86 -2.89 8.02
C SER A 320 -12.89 -4.06 7.81
N SER A 321 -13.12 -4.89 6.80
CA SER A 321 -12.22 -6.02 6.49
C SER A 321 -10.81 -5.56 6.12
N ARG A 322 -10.64 -4.37 5.53
CA ARG A 322 -9.32 -3.78 5.29
C ARG A 322 -8.56 -3.41 6.56
N VAL A 323 -9.27 -3.09 7.65
CA VAL A 323 -8.66 -2.83 8.96
C VAL A 323 -8.19 -4.13 9.61
N PHE A 324 -8.99 -5.20 9.52
CA PHE A 324 -8.71 -6.48 10.21
C PHE A 324 -8.00 -7.55 9.37
N ARG A 325 -7.76 -7.33 8.07
CA ARG A 325 -7.05 -8.29 7.20
C ARG A 325 -5.71 -8.70 7.82
N GLY A 326 -5.42 -10.00 7.83
CA GLY A 326 -4.25 -10.57 8.49
C GLY A 326 -4.42 -10.83 9.99
N SER A 327 -5.49 -10.34 10.60
CA SER A 327 -5.87 -10.65 11.99
C SER A 327 -7.22 -11.39 12.08
N SER A 328 -7.67 -11.60 13.32
CA SER A 328 -9.00 -12.10 13.70
C SER A 328 -10.05 -10.99 13.61
N SER A 329 -11.34 -11.33 13.71
CA SER A 329 -12.42 -10.33 13.77
C SER A 329 -12.45 -9.54 15.09
N SER A 330 -11.72 -9.99 16.12
CA SER A 330 -11.63 -9.32 17.43
C SER A 330 -10.34 -8.51 17.62
N GLY A 331 -9.53 -8.38 16.57
CA GLY A 331 -8.19 -7.79 16.65
C GLY A 331 -7.08 -8.82 16.72
#